data_AF-A0A2V8U4D7-F1
#
_entry.id   AF-A0A2V8U4D7-F1
#
_cell.length_a   1.000
_cell.length_b   1.000
_cell.length_c   1.000
_cell.angle_alpha   90.00
_cell.angle_beta   90.00
_cell.angle_gamma   90.00
#
_symmetry.space_group_name_H-M   'P 1'
#
loop_
_entity.id
_entity.type
_entity.pdbx_description
1 polymer ?
#
loop_
_entity_poly.entity_id
_entity_poly.type
_entity_poly.pdbx_seq_one_letter_code
_entity_poly.pdbx_strand_id
1 'polypeptide(L)'
;MIDYLSPREQDDLDGAARAGAAWPRVVRCFLDGARLLLGWDHAHSEDAIARLAGIDRAGVRAAIDEAVRWCVTHRLHLLGWQEPDEAWLYFMAVG
;
A
#
# COMPACT_ATOMS: atom_id res chain seq x y z
N MET A 1 -1.89 -6.57 8.65
CA MET A 1 -0.99 -7.59 8.10
C MET A 1 -1.56 -7.96 6.75
N ILE A 2 -0.76 -8.01 5.69
CA ILE A 2 -1.24 -8.41 4.38
C ILE A 2 -1.20 -9.93 4.39
N ASP A 3 -2.32 -10.56 4.72
CA ASP A 3 -2.36 -11.98 5.07
C ASP A 3 -2.08 -12.94 3.89
N TYR A 4 -1.90 -12.40 2.68
CA TYR A 4 -1.73 -13.16 1.44
C TYR A 4 -0.39 -12.94 0.73
N LEU A 5 0.57 -12.25 1.34
CA LEU A 5 1.93 -12.23 0.79
C LEU A 5 2.59 -13.60 0.94
N SER A 6 3.22 -14.07 -0.12
CA SER A 6 4.10 -15.23 -0.08
C SER A 6 5.35 -14.94 0.76
N PRO A 7 6.04 -15.97 1.28
CA PRO A 7 7.29 -15.77 2.02
C PRO A 7 8.35 -14.97 1.25
N ARG A 8 8.42 -15.16 -0.08
CA ARG A 8 9.34 -14.42 -0.94
C ARG A 8 9.04 -12.92 -0.98
N GLU A 9 7.76 -12.56 -1.12
CA GLU A 9 7.33 -11.15 -1.13
C GLU A 9 7.57 -10.48 0.22
N GLN A 10 7.39 -11.24 1.31
CA GLN A 10 7.71 -10.78 2.66
C GLN A 10 9.21 -10.53 2.82
N ASP A 11 10.06 -11.44 2.34
CA ASP A 11 11.52 -11.27 2.36
C ASP A 11 11.98 -10.05 1.54
N ASP A 12 11.38 -9.83 0.35
CA ASP A 12 11.68 -8.69 -0.50
C ASP A 12 11.31 -7.35 0.19
N LEU A 13 10.14 -7.29 0.84
CA LEU A 13 9.73 -6.13 1.65
C LEU A 13 10.70 -5.86 2.79
N ASP A 14 11.09 -6.89 3.53
CA ASP A 14 11.99 -6.77 4.67
C ASP A 14 13.41 -6.39 4.22
N GLY A 15 13.87 -6.91 3.08
CA GLY A 15 15.14 -6.53 2.45
C GLY A 15 15.17 -5.05 2.07
N ALA A 16 14.13 -4.56 1.39
CA ALA A 16 14.02 -3.15 1.02
C ALA A 16 13.90 -2.23 2.24
N ALA A 17 13.18 -2.65 3.29
CA ALA A 17 13.05 -1.89 4.52
C ALA A 17 14.40 -1.75 5.25
N ARG A 18 15.20 -2.82 5.30
CA ARG A 18 16.57 -2.80 5.85
C ARG A 18 17.51 -1.90 5.05
N ALA A 19 17.30 -1.79 3.74
CA ALA A 19 18.02 -0.85 2.88
C ALA A 19 17.58 0.62 3.04
N GLY A 20 16.58 0.89 3.89
CA GLY A 20 16.09 2.24 4.18
C GLY A 20 14.97 2.72 3.25
N ALA A 21 14.46 1.87 2.37
CA ALA A 21 13.37 2.24 1.48
C ALA A 21 12.08 2.52 2.27
N ALA A 22 11.30 3.51 1.83
CA ALA A 22 10.07 3.92 2.51
C ALA A 22 8.82 3.16 2.02
N TRP A 23 8.82 2.73 0.75
CA TRP A 23 7.69 2.04 0.12
C TRP A 23 7.26 0.73 0.81
N PRO A 24 8.12 -0.06 1.49
CA PRO A 24 7.63 -1.26 2.18
C PRO A 24 6.66 -0.93 3.32
N ARG A 25 6.82 0.23 3.96
CA ARG A 25 5.87 0.73 4.97
C ARG A 25 4.57 1.18 4.33
N VAL A 26 4.61 1.74 3.12
CA VAL A 26 3.43 2.11 2.33
C VAL A 26 2.64 0.88 1.90
N VAL A 27 3.30 -0.17 1.42
CA VAL A 27 2.64 -1.44 1.05
C VAL A 27 1.82 -1.98 2.21
N ARG A 28 2.36 -1.94 3.43
CA ARG A 28 1.66 -2.37 4.66
C ARG A 28 0.43 -1.51 5.02
N CYS A 29 0.26 -0.34 4.41
CA CYS A 29 -0.93 0.49 4.54
C CYS A 29 -2.02 0.12 3.52
N PHE A 30 -1.72 -0.66 2.48
CA PHE A 30 -2.74 -1.12 1.55
C PHE A 30 -3.57 -2.23 2.20
N LEU A 31 -4.89 -2.02 2.23
CA LEU A 31 -5.82 -2.95 2.86
C LEU A 31 -6.35 -3.98 1.88
N ASP A 32 -6.90 -5.06 2.44
CA ASP A 32 -7.62 -6.10 1.69
C ASP A 32 -8.96 -5.57 1.17
N GLY A 33 -9.13 -5.60 -0.15
CA GLY A 33 -10.33 -5.18 -0.86
C GLY A 33 -11.61 -5.88 -0.41
N ALA A 34 -11.55 -7.13 0.09
CA ALA A 34 -12.73 -7.82 0.61
C ALA A 34 -13.26 -7.15 1.89
N ARG A 35 -12.37 -6.66 2.76
CA ARG A 35 -12.76 -5.94 4.00
C ARG A 35 -13.38 -4.59 3.67
N LEU A 36 -12.89 -3.93 2.62
CA LEU A 36 -13.48 -2.69 2.11
C LEU A 36 -14.90 -2.91 1.57
N LEU A 37 -15.09 -3.95 0.74
CA LEU A 37 -16.41 -4.27 0.18
C LEU A 37 -17.45 -4.60 1.25
N LEU A 38 -17.04 -5.27 2.33
CA LEU A 38 -17.93 -5.62 3.45
C LEU A 38 -18.13 -4.47 4.46
N GLY A 39 -17.49 -3.31 4.25
CA GLY A 39 -17.54 -2.18 5.17
C GLY A 39 -16.89 -2.44 6.53
N TRP A 40 -16.01 -3.44 6.62
CA TRP A 40 -15.26 -3.76 7.84
C TRP A 40 -14.00 -2.92 7.99
N ASP A 41 -13.59 -2.25 6.91
CA ASP A 41 -12.42 -1.37 6.90
C ASP A 41 -12.60 -0.24 5.86
N HIS A 42 -11.66 0.70 5.82
CA HIS A 42 -11.66 1.84 4.90
C HIS A 42 -10.26 2.12 4.36
N ALA A 43 -10.15 2.35 3.05
CA ALA A 43 -8.87 2.65 2.41
C ALA A 43 -8.29 3.97 2.95
N HIS A 44 -6.96 4.08 2.93
CA HIS A 44 -6.26 5.23 3.47
C HIS A 44 -6.00 6.27 2.39
N SER A 45 -6.25 7.55 2.74
CA SER A 45 -5.77 8.68 1.95
C SER A 45 -4.25 8.80 2.03
N GLU A 46 -3.65 9.56 1.12
CA GLU A 46 -2.20 9.82 1.13
C GLU A 46 -1.71 10.43 2.44
N ASP A 47 -2.51 11.30 3.08
CA ASP A 47 -2.17 11.89 4.38
C ASP A 47 -2.22 10.87 5.52
N ALA A 48 -3.13 9.90 5.44
CA ALA A 48 -3.14 8.77 6.37
C ALA A 48 -1.93 7.85 6.13
N ILE A 49 -1.59 7.55 4.87
CA ILE A 49 -0.42 6.76 4.50
C ILE A 49 0.87 7.42 4.99
N ALA A 50 1.05 8.73 4.76
CA ALA A 50 2.24 9.47 5.21
C ALA A 50 2.44 9.33 6.73
N ARG A 51 1.36 9.50 7.51
CA ARG A 51 1.40 9.35 8.98
C ARG A 51 1.70 7.93 9.42
N LEU A 52 1.01 6.94 8.85
CA LEU A 52 1.16 5.52 9.23
C LEU A 52 2.53 4.97 8.84
N ALA A 53 3.04 5.35 7.66
CA ALA A 53 4.32 4.91 7.15
C ALA A 53 5.51 5.74 7.68
N GLY A 54 5.24 6.82 8.44
CA GLY A 54 6.26 7.71 9.00
C GLY A 54 7.10 8.41 7.93
N ILE A 55 6.44 8.87 6.86
CA ILE A 55 7.09 9.52 5.70
C ILE A 55 6.60 10.96 5.61
N ASP A 56 7.48 11.87 5.20
CA ASP A 56 7.07 13.24 4.89
C ASP A 56 6.08 13.28 3.71
N ARG A 57 5.16 14.24 3.75
CA ARG A 57 4.13 14.44 2.72
C ARG A 57 4.74 14.65 1.34
N ALA A 58 5.89 15.31 1.25
CA ALA A 58 6.58 15.49 -0.04
C ALA A 58 7.10 14.16 -0.64
N GLY A 59 7.36 13.15 0.20
CA GLY A 59 7.87 11.83 -0.23
C GLY A 59 6.79 10.77 -0.41
N VAL A 60 5.54 11.02 0.02
CA VAL A 60 4.50 9.98 0.04
C VAL A 60 4.15 9.48 -1.35
N ARG A 61 4.01 10.38 -2.34
CA ARG A 61 3.67 10.00 -3.72
C ARG A 61 4.76 9.12 -4.32
N ALA A 62 6.02 9.49 -4.16
CA ALA A 62 7.14 8.69 -4.67
C ALA A 62 7.19 7.30 -4.04
N ALA A 63 6.91 7.19 -2.73
CA ALA A 63 6.85 5.92 -2.03
C ALA A 63 5.64 5.07 -2.47
N ILE A 64 4.49 5.70 -2.75
CA ILE A 64 3.32 5.05 -3.33
C ILE A 64 3.63 4.53 -4.74
N ASP A 65 4.25 5.33 -5.60
CA ASP A 65 4.60 4.92 -6.97
C ASP A 65 5.58 3.75 -6.99
N GLU A 66 6.50 3.70 -6.03
CA GLU A 66 7.40 2.56 -5.86
C GLU A 66 6.68 1.32 -5.33
N ALA A 67 5.79 1.48 -4.34
CA ALA A 67 4.93 0.41 -3.84
C ALA A 67 4.05 -0.18 -4.98
N VAL A 68 3.44 0.68 -5.79
CA VAL A 68 2.63 0.31 -6.97
C VAL A 68 3.47 -0.51 -7.95
N ARG A 69 4.68 -0.04 -8.30
CA ARG A 69 5.58 -0.75 -9.22
C ARG A 69 5.98 -2.13 -8.68
N TRP A 70 6.24 -2.24 -7.38
CA TRP A 70 6.54 -3.51 -6.75
C TRP A 70 5.34 -4.46 -6.81
N CYS A 71 4.13 -3.98 -6.46
CA CYS A 71 2.90 -4.77 -6.55
C CYS A 71 2.66 -5.29 -7.98
N VAL A 72 2.80 -4.44 -9.00
CA VAL A 72 2.63 -4.84 -10.41
C VAL A 72 3.66 -5.90 -10.81
N THR A 73 4.91 -5.74 -10.39
CA THR A 73 5.99 -6.68 -10.68
C THR A 73 5.71 -8.07 -10.09
N HIS A 74 5.10 -8.11 -8.91
CA HIS A 74 4.74 -9.34 -8.20
C HIS A 74 3.32 -9.83 -8.54
N ARG A 75 2.63 -9.17 -9.48
CA ARG A 75 1.24 -9.49 -9.89
C ARG A 75 0.24 -9.43 -8.73
N LEU A 76 0.48 -8.55 -7.75
CA LEU A 76 -0.49 -8.21 -6.72
C LEU A 76 -1.53 -7.26 -7.31
N HIS A 77 -2.82 -7.57 -7.11
CA HIS A 77 -3.92 -6.79 -7.66
C HIS A 77 -4.13 -5.51 -6.86
N LEU A 78 -3.40 -4.46 -7.21
CA LEU A 78 -3.61 -3.13 -6.62
C LEU A 78 -4.75 -2.40 -7.34
N LEU A 79 -5.69 -1.85 -6.57
CA LEU A 79 -6.75 -0.99 -7.02
C LEU A 79 -6.59 0.42 -6.41
N GLY A 80 -6.89 1.42 -7.22
CA GLY A 80 -6.94 2.82 -6.82
C GLY A 80 -8.34 3.37 -7.07
N TRP A 81 -8.87 4.13 -6.11
CA TRP A 81 -10.14 4.84 -6.25
C TRP A 81 -9.93 6.31 -5.93
N GLN A 82 -10.49 7.19 -6.76
CA GLN A 82 -10.50 8.62 -6.49
C GLN A 82 -11.87 9.01 -5.93
N GLU A 83 -11.88 9.55 -4.72
CA GLU A 83 -13.09 10.07 -4.10
C GLU A 83 -13.56 11.38 -4.77
N PRO A 84 -14.84 11.77 -4.59
CA PRO A 84 -15.38 13.00 -5.17
C PRO A 84 -14.68 14.29 -4.71
N ASP A 85 -13.98 14.27 -3.58
CA ASP A 85 -13.15 15.35 -3.06
C ASP A 85 -11.69 15.30 -3.57
N GLU A 86 -11.45 14.49 -4.61
CA GLU A 86 -10.18 14.23 -5.26
C GLU A 86 -9.16 13.40 -4.45
N ALA A 87 -9.54 12.90 -3.26
CA ALA A 87 -8.65 12.04 -2.48
C ALA A 87 -8.41 10.69 -3.17
N TRP A 88 -7.15 10.31 -3.33
CA TRP A 88 -6.77 8.99 -3.83
C TRP A 88 -6.68 7.99 -2.69
N LEU A 89 -7.35 6.85 -2.88
CA LEU A 89 -7.38 5.71 -1.99
C LEU A 89 -6.73 4.51 -2.68
N TYR A 90 -5.88 3.79 -1.95
CA TYR A 90 -5.16 2.62 -2.46
C TYR A 90 -5.48 1.38 -1.62
N PHE A 91 -5.78 0.27 -2.30
CA PHE A 91 -6.07 -1.01 -1.66
C PHE A 91 -5.71 -2.17 -2.57
N MET A 92 -5.42 -3.32 -1.99
CA MET A 92 -5.10 -4.52 -2.72
C MET A 92 -6.31 -5.44 -2.72
N ALA A 93 -6.80 -5.79 -3.91
CA ALA A 93 -7.80 -6.83 -4.07
C ALA A 93 -7.13 -8.21 -3.96
N VAL A 94 -7.73 -9.10 -3.19
CA VAL A 94 -7.44 -10.53 -3.24
C VAL A 94 -8.62 -11.18 -3.93
N GLY A 95 -8.35 -11.95 -4.99
CA GLY A 95 -9.34 -12.74 -5.72
C GLY A 95 -9.35 -14.18 -5.24
#